data_AF-A0A661VFD3-F1
#
_entry.id   AF-A0A661VFD3-F1
#
_cell.length_a   1.000
_cell.length_b   1.000
_cell.length_c   1.000
_cell.angle_alpha   90.00
_cell.angle_beta   90.00
_cell.angle_gamma   90.00
#
_symmetry.space_group_name_H-M   'P 1'
#
loop_
_entity.id
_entity.type
_entity.pdbx_description
1 polymer ?
#
loop_
_entity_poly.entity_id
_entity_poly.type
_entity_poly.pdbx_seq_one_letter_code
_entity_poly.pdbx_strand_id
1 'polypeptide(L)'
;MTECPSCGRFVGPSDTCPHCGATVHRRLSLRVTKALALILALGGLLVPWTAATRAEPPTLPIADIKSTMNWAYRRVKGTVTRYHTYDL
;
A
#
# COMPACT_ATOMS: atom_id res chain seq x y z
N MET A 1 29.67 -14.70 -3.74
CA MET A 1 30.77 -14.36 -4.64
C MET A 1 30.81 -12.87 -4.85
N THR A 2 31.79 -12.23 -4.24
CA THR A 2 32.19 -10.83 -4.48
C THR A 2 33.50 -10.76 -5.29
N GLU A 3 33.97 -11.91 -5.78
CA GLU A 3 35.19 -12.10 -6.55
C GLU A 3 34.85 -12.39 -8.01
N CYS A 4 35.71 -11.91 -8.92
CA CYS A 4 35.53 -12.11 -10.35
C CYS A 4 35.86 -13.56 -10.73
N PRO A 5 34.97 -14.28 -11.44
CA PRO A 5 35.25 -15.66 -11.86
C PRO A 5 36.38 -15.75 -12.91
N SER A 6 36.76 -14.63 -13.53
CA SER A 6 37.79 -14.60 -14.58
C SER A 6 39.20 -14.27 -14.04
N CYS A 7 39.32 -13.36 -13.07
CA CYS A 7 40.63 -12.92 -12.54
C CYS A 7 40.83 -13.14 -11.04
N GLY A 8 39.82 -13.64 -10.32
CA GLY A 8 39.88 -13.92 -8.88
C GLY A 8 39.94 -12.70 -7.97
N ARG A 9 39.97 -11.48 -8.51
CA ARG A 9 40.01 -10.24 -7.71
C ARG A 9 38.62 -9.86 -7.19
N PHE A 10 38.57 -9.18 -6.05
CA PHE A 10 37.34 -8.58 -5.50
C PHE A 10 36.82 -7.47 -6.41
N VAL A 11 35.51 -7.49 -6.73
CA VAL A 11 34.90 -6.62 -7.75
C VAL A 11 33.93 -5.59 -7.18
N GLY A 12 33.58 -5.70 -5.90
CA GLY A 12 32.59 -4.83 -5.27
C GLY A 12 31.21 -4.89 -5.95
N PRO A 13 30.43 -3.79 -5.95
CA PRO A 13 29.07 -3.73 -6.50
C PRO A 13 29.01 -3.48 -8.02
N SER A 14 30.14 -3.45 -8.73
CA SER A 14 30.20 -3.19 -10.17
C SER A 14 29.73 -4.40 -10.99
N ASP A 15 28.95 -4.16 -12.05
CA ASP A 15 28.54 -5.20 -13.01
C ASP A 15 29.68 -5.60 -13.99
N THR A 16 30.76 -4.80 -14.03
CA THR A 16 31.96 -5.04 -14.84
C THR A 16 33.20 -5.01 -13.97
N CYS A 17 34.11 -5.98 -14.14
CA CYS A 17 35.35 -6.02 -13.38
C CYS A 17 36.30 -4.88 -13.76
N PRO A 18 36.74 -4.03 -12.82
CA PRO A 18 37.66 -2.93 -13.11
C PRO A 18 39.09 -3.40 -13.43
N HIS A 19 39.41 -4.67 -13.15
CA HIS A 19 40.75 -5.22 -13.38
C HIS A 19 40.90 -5.92 -14.74
N CYS A 20 39.95 -6.78 -15.10
CA CYS A 20 40.02 -7.56 -16.34
C CYS A 20 38.94 -7.23 -17.37
N GLY A 21 37.97 -6.36 -17.03
CA GLY A 21 36.86 -6.00 -17.92
C GLY A 21 35.77 -7.07 -18.08
N ALA A 22 35.88 -8.22 -17.43
CA ALA A 22 34.85 -9.27 -17.50
C ALA A 22 33.53 -8.81 -16.87
N THR A 23 32.41 -9.09 -17.53
CA THR A 23 31.06 -8.87 -16.99
C THR A 23 30.78 -9.88 -15.88
N VAL A 24 30.36 -9.37 -14.72
CA VAL A 24 30.06 -10.19 -13.54
C VAL A 24 28.55 -10.26 -13.39
N HIS A 25 27.98 -11.44 -13.63
CA HIS A 25 26.54 -11.64 -13.51
C HIS A 25 26.09 -11.65 -12.05
N ARG A 26 25.40 -10.59 -11.64
CA ARG A 26 24.76 -10.50 -10.33
C ARG A 26 23.58 -11.47 -10.26
N ARG A 27 23.25 -11.95 -9.04
CA ARG A 27 22.12 -12.87 -8.83
C ARG A 27 20.82 -12.21 -9.29
N LEU A 28 20.27 -12.72 -10.40
CA LEU A 28 19.00 -12.28 -10.99
C LEU A 28 17.86 -12.32 -9.96
N SER A 29 17.91 -13.30 -9.04
CA SER A 29 16.91 -13.48 -7.97
C SER A 29 16.68 -12.21 -7.16
N LEU A 30 17.73 -11.48 -6.78
CA LEU A 30 17.59 -10.28 -5.94
C LEU A 30 16.94 -9.10 -6.68
N ARG A 31 17.24 -8.94 -7.99
CA ARG A 31 16.62 -7.89 -8.81
C ARG A 31 15.12 -8.16 -8.99
N VAL A 32 14.76 -9.43 -9.24
CA VAL A 32 13.36 -9.86 -9.38
C VAL A 32 12.59 -9.73 -8.07
N THR A 33 13.15 -10.19 -6.94
CA THR A 33 12.50 -10.06 -5.63
C THR A 33 12.25 -8.60 -5.26
N LYS A 34 13.22 -7.71 -5.53
CA LYS A 34 13.05 -6.27 -5.28
C LYS A 34 11.92 -5.68 -6.14
N ALA A 35 11.87 -6.03 -7.43
CA ALA A 35 10.83 -5.55 -8.33
C ALA A 35 9.43 -6.05 -7.89
N LEU A 36 9.31 -7.33 -7.54
CA LEU A 36 8.06 -7.90 -7.02
C LEU A 36 7.61 -7.21 -5.75
N ALA A 37 8.51 -6.99 -4.78
CA ALA A 37 8.19 -6.30 -3.54
C ALA A 37 7.65 -4.88 -3.79
N LEU A 38 8.25 -4.14 -4.72
CA LEU A 38 7.79 -2.80 -5.10
C LEU A 38 6.41 -2.85 -5.78
N ILE A 39 6.21 -3.76 -6.71
CA ILE A 39 4.91 -3.93 -7.40
C ILE A 39 3.81 -4.28 -6.38
N LEU A 40 4.09 -5.18 -5.45
CA LEU A 40 3.14 -5.60 -4.42
C LEU A 40 2.80 -4.45 -3.47
N ALA A 41 3.79 -3.65 -3.06
CA ALA A 41 3.58 -2.49 -2.21
C ALA A 41 2.73 -1.42 -2.91
N LEU A 42 3.04 -1.11 -4.17
CA LEU A 42 2.29 -0.14 -4.97
C LEU A 42 0.87 -0.63 -5.25
N GLY A 43 0.71 -1.90 -5.63
CA GLY A 43 -0.60 -2.50 -5.85
C GLY A 43 -1.44 -2.52 -4.57
N GLY A 44 -0.84 -2.92 -3.45
CA GLY A 44 -1.49 -2.94 -2.14
C GLY A 44 -1.93 -1.57 -1.64
N LEU A 45 -1.31 -0.48 -2.11
CA LEU A 45 -1.75 0.88 -1.80
C LEU A 45 -2.81 1.38 -2.80
N LEU A 46 -2.58 1.19 -4.10
CA LEU A 46 -3.43 1.73 -5.16
C LEU A 46 -4.81 1.08 -5.20
N VAL A 47 -4.89 -0.24 -4.99
CA VAL A 47 -6.17 -0.97 -5.02
C VAL A 47 -7.14 -0.48 -3.94
N PRO A 48 -6.81 -0.48 -2.63
CA PRO A 48 -7.73 0.02 -1.62
C PRO A 48 -7.97 1.53 -1.74
N TRP A 49 -6.98 2.33 -2.17
CA TRP A 49 -7.18 3.76 -2.38
C TRP A 49 -8.22 4.06 -3.46
N THR A 50 -8.15 3.36 -4.59
CA THR A 50 -9.15 3.52 -5.67
C THR A 50 -10.52 3.00 -5.26
N ALA A 51 -10.58 1.89 -4.52
CA ALA A 51 -11.85 1.38 -3.97
C ALA A 51 -12.47 2.38 -2.97
N ALA A 52 -11.68 2.92 -2.03
CA ALA A 52 -12.16 3.83 -1.02
C ALA A 52 -12.61 5.19 -1.58
N THR A 53 -11.96 5.68 -2.64
CA THR A 53 -12.29 6.99 -3.25
C THR A 53 -13.50 6.92 -4.19
N ARG A 54 -13.84 5.75 -4.70
CA ARG A 54 -14.97 5.54 -5.63
C ARG A 54 -16.21 4.95 -4.96
N ALA A 55 -16.08 4.40 -3.76
CA ALA A 55 -17.21 3.88 -3.02
C ALA A 55 -18.08 5.02 -2.48
N GLU A 56 -19.34 5.08 -2.91
CA GLU A 56 -20.32 5.96 -2.29
C GLU A 56 -20.66 5.45 -0.87
N PRO A 57 -20.63 6.31 0.16
CA PRO A 57 -21.03 5.91 1.50
C PRO A 57 -22.51 5.50 1.52
N PRO A 58 -22.88 4.38 2.15
CA PRO A 58 -24.28 3.97 2.23
C PRO A 58 -25.09 4.94 3.08
N THR A 59 -26.30 5.27 2.62
CA THR A 59 -27.30 5.96 3.44
C THR A 59 -27.99 4.96 4.34
N LEU A 60 -27.93 5.18 5.65
CA LEU A 60 -28.52 4.30 6.66
C LEU A 60 -29.48 5.10 7.56
N PRO A 61 -30.58 4.50 8.04
CA PRO A 61 -31.39 5.07 9.10
C PRO A 61 -30.55 5.40 10.34
N ILE A 62 -30.87 6.51 11.01
CA ILE A 62 -30.15 6.93 12.23
C ILE A 62 -30.26 5.86 13.33
N ALA A 63 -31.39 5.14 13.38
CA ALA A 63 -31.62 4.05 14.33
C ALA A 63 -30.64 2.87 14.18
N ASP A 64 -30.02 2.71 13.01
CA ASP A 64 -29.10 1.60 12.73
C ASP A 64 -27.64 1.95 13.05
N ILE A 65 -27.37 3.18 13.51
CA ILE A 65 -26.03 3.62 13.89
C ILE A 65 -25.63 2.97 15.22
N LYS A 66 -24.58 2.14 15.17
CA LYS A 66 -24.02 1.46 16.35
C LYS A 66 -22.90 2.28 16.98
N SER A 67 -22.63 2.08 18.28
CA SER A 67 -21.56 2.78 19.02
C SER A 67 -20.15 2.58 18.43
N THR A 68 -19.92 1.48 17.71
CA THR A 68 -18.66 1.19 17.00
C THR A 68 -18.48 1.97 15.71
N MET A 69 -19.51 2.67 15.21
CA MET A 69 -19.49 3.47 13.98
C MET A 69 -19.09 4.93 14.25
N ASN A 70 -18.00 5.14 15.00
CA ASN A 70 -17.50 6.46 15.38
C ASN A 70 -16.44 7.01 14.38
N TRP A 71 -16.02 8.27 14.56
CA TRP A 71 -15.01 8.99 13.75
C TRP A 71 -15.36 9.33 12.29
N ALA A 72 -16.65 9.45 11.96
CA ALA A 72 -17.04 9.93 10.64
C ALA A 72 -17.93 11.18 10.70
N TYR A 73 -17.64 12.17 9.86
CA TYR A 73 -18.57 13.27 9.61
C TYR A 73 -19.72 12.76 8.74
N ARG A 74 -20.96 13.04 9.16
CA ARG A 74 -22.19 12.58 8.50
C ARG A 74 -23.14 13.76 8.27
N ARG A 75 -23.88 13.72 7.17
CA ARG A 75 -25.00 14.64 6.92
C ARG A 75 -26.30 13.93 7.24
N VAL A 76 -27.10 14.52 8.13
CA VAL A 76 -28.43 14.01 8.46
C VAL A 76 -29.47 14.79 7.65
N LYS A 77 -30.41 14.07 7.04
CA LYS A 77 -31.59 14.65 6.37
C LYS A 77 -32.81 13.88 6.84
N GLY A 78 -33.85 14.60 7.28
CA GLY A 78 -35.08 14.00 7.76
C GLY A 78 -36.12 15.05 8.14
N THR A 79 -37.30 14.58 8.53
CA THR A 79 -38.42 15.42 8.97
C THR A 79 -38.63 15.22 10.47
N VAL A 80 -38.76 16.30 11.23
CA VAL A 80 -39.09 16.23 12.66
C VAL A 80 -40.60 16.00 12.79
N THR A 81 -40.99 14.82 13.28
CA THR A 81 -42.40 14.44 13.44
C THR A 81 -42.92 14.64 14.86
N ARG A 82 -42.04 14.76 15.85
CA ARG A 82 -42.37 14.96 17.26
C ARG A 82 -41.26 15.74 17.96
N TYR A 83 -41.65 16.68 18.84
CA TYR A 83 -40.72 17.39 19.72
C TYR A 83 -40.33 16.51 20.92
N HIS A 84 -39.08 16.65 21.39
CA HIS A 84 -38.67 16.01 22.63
C HIS A 84 -39.37 16.66 23.81
N THR A 85 -40.15 15.88 24.55
CA THR A 85 -40.62 16.26 25.88
C THR A 85 -39.52 15.90 26.85
N TYR A 86 -38.93 16.89 27.51
CA TYR A 86 -38.07 16.65 28.67
C TYR A 86 -39.02 16.42 29.85
N ASP A 87 -38.97 15.23 30.45
CA ASP A 87 -39.70 14.97 31.68
C ASP A 87 -39.17 15.92 32.76
N LEU A 88 -40.09 16.69 33.38
CA LEU A 88 -39.85 17.58 34.52
C LEU A 88 -39.81 16.81 35.83
#